data_AF-A0A956U255-F1
#
_entry.id   AF-A0A956U255-F1
#
_cell.length_a   1.000
_cell.length_b   1.000
_cell.length_c   1.000
_cell.angle_alpha   90.00
_cell.angle_beta   90.00
_cell.angle_gamma   90.00
#
_symmetry.space_group_name_H-M   'P 1'
#
loop_
_entity.id
_entity.type
_entity.pdbx_description
1 polymer ?
#
loop_
_entity_poly.entity_id
_entity_poly.type
_entity_poly.pdbx_seq_one_letter_code
_entity_poly.pdbx_strand_id
1 'polypeptide(L)'
;MEDIKVLIVEDEIIVARHIEDTLLSLGYAVTGIVSSGEEAIRLSGESPRPDVVLMDIMLEGEIDGIDAAERIRRNYSIPIIFLTAFSNEKTLHRAKTAKPYGYILKPFQETDFFTSIEIAIHKHRIERKLVAETENALAAIIGSAEVFLEEGADKHDSETLRRIEAIRHAAMIIKDTIEEL
;
A
#
# COMPACT_ATOMS: atom_id res chain seq x y z
N MET A 1 -18.76 -4.00 -13.44
CA MET A 1 -17.42 -4.00 -12.82
C MET A 1 -17.46 -2.94 -11.74
N GLU A 2 -16.78 -3.14 -10.61
CA GLU A 2 -16.55 -2.01 -9.70
C GLU A 2 -15.72 -0.98 -10.47
N ASP A 3 -16.16 0.28 -10.45
CA ASP A 3 -15.41 1.38 -11.06
C ASP A 3 -14.13 1.58 -10.24
N ILE A 4 -13.03 0.97 -10.67
CA ILE A 4 -11.72 1.16 -10.06
C ILE A 4 -11.38 2.65 -10.17
N LYS A 5 -11.13 3.25 -9.02
CA LYS A 5 -10.82 4.67 -8.83
C LYS A 5 -9.31 4.88 -8.83
N VAL A 6 -8.84 5.77 -9.67
CA VAL A 6 -7.42 6.06 -9.87
C VAL A 6 -7.14 7.50 -9.49
N LEU A 7 -6.11 7.72 -8.65
CA LEU A 7 -5.52 9.04 -8.45
C LEU A 7 -4.32 9.20 -9.39
N ILE A 8 -4.27 10.29 -10.12
CA ILE A 8 -3.16 10.61 -11.04
C ILE A 8 -2.27 11.66 -10.37
N VAL A 9 -0.97 11.37 -10.29
CA VAL A 9 0.04 12.29 -9.76
C VAL A 9 1.11 12.52 -10.83
N GLU A 10 1.05 13.68 -11.47
CA GLU A 10 1.88 14.07 -12.62
C GLU A 10 1.91 15.61 -12.69
N ASP A 11 3.10 16.19 -12.79
CA ASP A 11 3.31 17.64 -12.84
C ASP A 11 3.13 18.22 -14.26
N GLU A 12 3.37 17.42 -15.30
CA GLU A 12 3.09 17.78 -16.68
C GLU A 12 1.61 17.63 -17.02
N ILE A 13 0.86 18.76 -17.02
CA ILE A 13 -0.60 18.76 -17.25
C ILE A 13 -1.04 18.06 -18.55
N ILE A 14 -0.23 18.12 -19.62
CA ILE A 14 -0.54 17.46 -20.89
C ILE A 14 -0.47 15.94 -20.73
N VAL A 15 0.56 15.45 -20.03
CA VAL A 15 0.73 14.03 -19.71
C VAL A 15 -0.40 13.56 -18.79
N ALA A 16 -0.72 14.34 -17.75
CA ALA A 16 -1.79 14.02 -16.81
C ALA A 16 -3.17 13.90 -17.50
N ARG A 17 -3.49 14.80 -18.43
CA ARG A 17 -4.73 14.73 -19.22
C ARG A 17 -4.75 13.54 -20.17
N HIS A 18 -3.62 13.23 -20.80
CA HIS A 18 -3.51 12.05 -21.65
C HIS A 18 -3.73 10.75 -20.85
N ILE A 19 -3.21 10.67 -19.61
CA ILE A 19 -3.47 9.56 -18.70
C ILE A 19 -4.96 9.49 -18.35
N GLU A 20 -5.56 10.62 -17.94
CA GLU A 20 -6.99 10.69 -17.60
C GLU A 20 -7.88 10.20 -18.75
N ASP A 21 -7.69 10.70 -19.96
CA ASP A 21 -8.45 10.28 -21.14
C ASP A 21 -8.32 8.77 -21.40
N THR A 22 -7.10 8.24 -21.23
CA THR A 22 -6.82 6.80 -21.39
C THR A 22 -7.50 5.96 -20.31
N LEU A 23 -7.50 6.42 -19.05
CA LEU A 23 -8.15 5.70 -17.96
C LEU A 23 -9.66 5.70 -18.12
N LEU A 24 -10.24 6.83 -18.51
CA LEU A 24 -11.68 6.95 -18.78
C LEU A 24 -12.11 6.06 -19.95
N SER A 25 -11.30 5.96 -21.02
CA SER A 25 -11.59 5.08 -22.17
C SER A 25 -11.56 3.59 -21.79
N LEU A 26 -10.71 3.21 -20.84
CA LEU A 26 -10.64 1.86 -20.27
C LEU A 26 -11.73 1.56 -19.23
N GLY A 27 -12.57 2.53 -18.88
CA GLY A 27 -13.67 2.37 -17.93
C GLY A 27 -13.28 2.55 -16.46
N TYR A 28 -12.13 3.16 -16.17
CA TYR A 28 -11.73 3.55 -14.83
C TYR A 28 -12.31 4.91 -14.44
N ALA A 29 -12.49 5.15 -13.14
CA ALA A 29 -12.84 6.46 -12.60
C ALA A 29 -11.57 7.20 -12.14
N VAL A 30 -11.50 8.52 -12.36
CA VAL A 30 -10.39 9.34 -11.86
C VAL A 30 -10.87 10.15 -10.65
N THR A 31 -10.22 9.99 -9.50
CA THR A 31 -10.59 10.70 -8.26
C THR A 31 -10.01 12.11 -8.20
N GLY A 32 -8.92 12.33 -8.93
CA GLY A 32 -8.27 13.63 -9.05
C GLY A 32 -6.98 13.54 -9.87
N ILE A 33 -6.52 14.71 -10.29
CA ILE A 33 -5.20 14.94 -10.87
C ILE A 33 -4.48 15.94 -9.96
N VAL A 34 -3.27 15.59 -9.52
CA VAL A 34 -2.45 16.44 -8.66
C VAL A 34 -1.02 16.46 -9.18
N SER A 35 -0.30 17.53 -8.89
CA SER A 35 1.06 17.76 -9.41
C SER A 35 2.15 17.72 -8.35
N SER A 36 1.81 17.42 -7.08
CA SER A 36 2.79 17.38 -5.98
C SER A 36 2.55 16.19 -5.05
N GLY A 37 3.63 15.74 -4.40
CA GLY A 37 3.57 14.62 -3.46
C GLY A 37 2.72 14.90 -2.23
N GLU A 38 2.72 16.14 -1.73
CA GLU A 38 1.93 16.56 -0.57
C GLU A 38 0.44 16.48 -0.86
N GLU A 39 0.03 16.97 -2.03
CA GLU A 39 -1.36 16.92 -2.47
C GLU A 39 -1.81 15.49 -2.76
N ALA A 40 -0.91 14.65 -3.30
CA ALA A 40 -1.15 13.22 -3.48
C ALA A 40 -1.43 12.51 -2.15
N ILE A 41 -0.65 12.81 -1.11
CA ILE A 41 -0.88 12.26 0.24
C ILE A 41 -2.24 12.72 0.77
N ARG A 42 -2.56 14.01 0.64
CA ARG A 42 -3.83 14.58 1.11
C ARG A 42 -5.03 13.90 0.43
N LEU A 43 -5.08 13.90 -0.91
CA LEU A 43 -6.20 13.35 -1.66
C LEU A 43 -6.34 11.83 -1.53
N SER A 44 -5.24 11.11 -1.29
CA SER A 44 -5.30 9.66 -1.03
C SER A 44 -6.15 9.30 0.20
N GLY A 45 -6.24 10.21 1.18
CA GLY A 45 -7.06 10.03 2.38
C GLY A 45 -8.52 10.48 2.24
N GLU A 46 -8.83 11.32 1.25
CA GLU A 46 -10.12 11.98 1.05
C GLU A 46 -11.12 11.13 0.26
N SER A 47 -12.41 11.46 0.40
CA SER A 47 -13.48 10.76 -0.33
C SER A 47 -13.77 11.47 -1.65
N PRO A 48 -13.90 10.76 -2.79
CA PRO A 48 -13.77 9.31 -2.93
C PRO A 48 -12.32 8.83 -2.89
N ARG A 49 -12.04 7.80 -2.07
CA ARG A 49 -10.69 7.24 -1.95
C ARG A 49 -10.30 6.49 -3.24
N PRO A 50 -9.07 6.68 -3.74
CA PRO A 50 -8.58 5.90 -4.86
C PRO A 50 -8.29 4.46 -4.45
N ASP A 51 -8.50 3.53 -5.38
CA ASP A 51 -8.15 2.12 -5.23
C ASP A 51 -6.71 1.86 -5.70
N VAL A 52 -6.15 2.75 -6.54
CA VAL A 52 -4.74 2.74 -6.98
C VAL A 52 -4.26 4.17 -7.26
N VAL A 53 -2.97 4.43 -7.04
CA VAL A 53 -2.33 5.70 -7.42
C VAL A 53 -1.34 5.46 -8.55
N LEU A 54 -1.45 6.25 -9.61
CA LEU A 54 -0.41 6.39 -10.63
C LEU A 54 0.48 7.58 -10.24
N MET A 55 1.75 7.30 -10.00
CA MET A 55 2.68 8.26 -9.40
C MET A 55 3.87 8.48 -10.31
N ASP A 56 4.08 9.70 -10.82
CA ASP A 56 5.40 10.02 -11.37
C ASP A 56 6.46 9.89 -10.27
N ILE A 57 7.55 9.19 -10.59
CA ILE A 57 8.71 9.08 -9.71
C ILE A 57 9.37 10.44 -9.48
N MET A 58 9.39 11.29 -10.51
CA MET A 58 10.05 12.58 -10.49
C MET A 58 8.98 13.66 -10.31
N LEU A 59 8.81 14.15 -9.09
CA LEU A 59 7.96 15.30 -8.80
C LEU A 59 8.83 16.45 -8.30
N GLU A 60 8.50 17.66 -8.74
CA GLU A 60 9.04 18.88 -8.14
C GLU A 60 8.36 19.16 -6.79
N GLY A 61 9.13 19.61 -5.79
CA GLY A 61 8.59 19.91 -4.46
C GLY A 61 9.57 19.62 -3.32
N GLU A 62 9.04 19.60 -2.08
CA GLU A 62 9.84 19.22 -0.90
C GLU A 62 10.03 17.70 -0.80
N ILE A 63 9.03 16.94 -1.26
CA ILE A 63 9.09 15.49 -1.38
C ILE A 63 8.90 15.06 -2.83
N ASP A 64 9.64 14.04 -3.24
CA ASP A 64 9.45 13.45 -4.57
C ASP A 64 8.37 12.36 -4.57
N GLY A 65 8.08 11.81 -5.76
CA GLY A 65 7.05 10.79 -5.91
C GLY A 65 7.33 9.49 -5.16
N ILE A 66 8.60 9.15 -4.91
CA ILE A 66 8.96 7.96 -4.14
C ILE A 66 8.63 8.18 -2.66
N ASP A 67 9.01 9.34 -2.12
CA ASP A 67 8.70 9.71 -0.73
C ASP A 67 7.18 9.81 -0.50
N ALA A 68 6.44 10.38 -1.46
CA ALA A 68 4.99 10.45 -1.42
C ALA A 68 4.35 9.04 -1.46
N ALA A 69 4.81 8.18 -2.37
CA ALA A 69 4.35 6.79 -2.48
C ALA A 69 4.53 6.01 -1.17
N GLU A 70 5.68 6.16 -0.52
CA GLU A 70 5.94 5.50 0.77
C GLU A 70 4.96 5.95 1.86
N ARG A 71 4.63 7.23 1.91
CA ARG A 71 3.69 7.79 2.89
C ARG A 71 2.26 7.35 2.60
N ILE A 72 1.84 7.36 1.33
CA ILE A 72 0.50 6.91 0.92
C ILE A 72 0.32 5.42 1.25
N ARG A 73 1.29 4.59 0.89
CA ARG A 73 1.26 3.14 1.18
C ARG A 73 1.14 2.87 2.69
N ARG A 74 1.96 3.54 3.50
CA ARG A 74 1.95 3.39 4.97
C ARG A 74 0.64 3.87 5.60
N ASN A 75 0.13 5.01 5.17
CA ASN A 75 -1.02 5.65 5.84
C ASN A 75 -2.37 5.08 5.39
N TYR A 76 -2.46 4.63 4.14
CA TYR A 76 -3.75 4.29 3.51
C TYR A 76 -3.80 2.87 2.93
N SER A 77 -2.67 2.16 2.89
CA SER A 77 -2.55 0.85 2.25
C SER A 77 -3.05 0.85 0.80
N ILE A 78 -2.80 1.91 0.03
CA ILE A 78 -3.21 1.99 -1.37
C ILE A 78 -2.04 1.51 -2.27
N PRO A 79 -2.28 0.64 -3.26
CA PRO A 79 -1.24 0.22 -4.18
C PRO A 79 -0.78 1.37 -5.07
N ILE A 80 0.54 1.50 -5.22
CA ILE A 80 1.17 2.53 -6.05
C ILE A 80 1.77 1.89 -7.31
N ILE A 81 1.50 2.48 -8.47
CA ILE A 81 2.16 2.18 -9.73
C ILE A 81 2.98 3.40 -10.12
N PHE A 82 4.28 3.21 -10.34
CA PHE A 82 5.15 4.31 -10.74
C PHE A 82 5.11 4.56 -12.24
N LEU A 83 5.01 5.82 -12.65
CA LEU A 83 5.28 6.29 -14.00
C LEU A 83 6.77 6.67 -14.07
N THR A 84 7.52 6.13 -15.01
CA THR A 84 8.97 6.32 -15.05
C THR A 84 9.52 6.44 -16.47
N ALA A 85 10.58 7.23 -16.65
CA ALA A 85 11.36 7.27 -17.89
C ALA A 85 12.63 6.38 -17.85
N PHE A 86 12.85 5.58 -16.80
CA PHE A 86 14.07 4.77 -16.56
C PHE A 86 15.39 5.53 -16.81
N SER A 87 15.53 6.75 -16.27
CA SER A 87 16.68 7.59 -16.58
C SER A 87 17.93 7.31 -15.73
N ASN A 88 17.81 6.72 -14.53
CA ASN A 88 18.98 6.36 -13.72
C ASN A 88 18.75 5.22 -12.70
N GLU A 89 19.80 4.44 -12.42
CA GLU A 89 19.79 3.26 -11.55
C GLU A 89 19.54 3.59 -10.06
N LYS A 90 20.03 4.75 -9.58
CA LYS A 90 19.86 5.17 -8.18
C LYS A 90 18.40 5.42 -7.84
N THR A 91 17.69 6.13 -8.71
CA THR A 91 16.25 6.40 -8.60
C THR A 91 15.46 5.10 -8.63
N LEU A 92 15.82 4.15 -9.50
CA LEU A 92 15.15 2.85 -9.53
C LEU A 92 15.38 2.04 -8.24
N HIS A 93 16.60 2.08 -7.68
CA HIS A 93 16.87 1.43 -6.40
C HIS A 93 16.07 2.04 -5.26
N ARG A 94 15.94 3.36 -5.21
CA ARG A 94 15.10 4.04 -4.21
C ARG A 94 13.61 3.77 -4.45
N ALA A 95 13.14 3.75 -5.69
CA ALA A 95 11.75 3.40 -6.00
C ALA A 95 11.39 1.98 -5.53
N LYS A 96 12.34 1.02 -5.58
CA LYS A 96 12.12 -0.33 -5.05
C LYS A 96 11.87 -0.35 -3.54
N THR A 97 12.45 0.56 -2.76
CA THR A 97 12.23 0.59 -1.29
C THR A 97 10.80 0.99 -0.94
N ALA A 98 10.14 1.75 -1.83
CA ALA A 98 8.73 2.08 -1.70
C ALA A 98 7.77 0.91 -1.95
N LYS A 99 8.29 -0.28 -2.29
CA LYS A 99 7.52 -1.51 -2.56
C LYS A 99 6.34 -1.27 -3.52
N PRO A 100 6.57 -0.74 -4.73
CA PRO A 100 5.49 -0.46 -5.67
C PRO A 100 4.85 -1.74 -6.19
N TYR A 101 3.60 -1.63 -6.61
CA TYR A 101 2.84 -2.72 -7.21
C TYR A 101 3.08 -2.87 -8.70
N GLY A 102 3.65 -1.84 -9.35
CA GLY A 102 4.01 -1.88 -10.76
C GLY A 102 4.82 -0.66 -11.20
N TYR A 103 5.28 -0.73 -12.44
CA TYR A 103 5.94 0.37 -13.15
C TYR A 103 5.35 0.47 -14.55
N ILE A 104 5.07 1.69 -15.01
CA ILE A 104 4.68 2.00 -16.37
C ILE A 104 5.77 2.90 -16.96
N LEU A 105 6.34 2.49 -18.09
CA LEU A 105 7.42 3.22 -18.76
C LEU A 105 6.85 4.32 -19.66
N LYS A 106 7.38 5.54 -19.55
CA LYS A 106 7.12 6.64 -20.49
C LYS A 106 7.97 6.43 -21.77
N PRO A 107 7.42 6.62 -22.99
CA PRO A 107 6.01 6.84 -23.30
C PRO A 107 5.20 5.55 -23.16
N PHE A 108 3.98 5.68 -22.61
CA PHE A 108 3.11 4.55 -22.28
C PHE A 108 2.00 4.33 -23.33
N GLN A 109 1.50 3.11 -23.40
CA GLN A 109 0.35 2.69 -24.23
C GLN A 109 -0.87 2.37 -23.35
N GLU A 110 -2.08 2.40 -23.92
CA GLU A 110 -3.31 2.06 -23.17
C GLU A 110 -3.23 0.68 -22.49
N THR A 111 -2.59 -0.30 -23.15
CA THR A 111 -2.39 -1.65 -22.62
C THR A 111 -1.53 -1.70 -21.37
N ASP A 112 -0.60 -0.74 -21.21
CA ASP A 112 0.28 -0.67 -20.05
C ASP A 112 -0.52 -0.29 -18.80
N PHE A 113 -1.44 0.67 -18.91
CA PHE A 113 -2.35 1.03 -17.83
C PHE A 113 -3.27 -0.11 -17.46
N PHE A 114 -3.96 -0.68 -18.45
CA PHE A 114 -4.90 -1.77 -18.22
C PHE A 114 -4.23 -2.94 -17.47
N THR A 115 -3.11 -3.42 -18.01
CA THR A 115 -2.41 -4.58 -17.44
C THR A 115 -1.84 -4.28 -16.06
N SER A 116 -1.21 -3.10 -15.88
CA SER A 116 -0.56 -2.76 -14.62
C SER A 116 -1.57 -2.52 -13.50
N ILE A 117 -2.69 -1.86 -13.79
CA ILE A 117 -3.74 -1.60 -12.80
C ILE A 117 -4.41 -2.90 -12.37
N GLU A 118 -4.80 -3.76 -13.30
CA GLU A 118 -5.42 -5.05 -12.99
C GLU A 118 -4.51 -5.94 -12.13
N ILE A 119 -3.23 -6.03 -12.48
CA ILE A 119 -2.25 -6.80 -11.71
C ILE A 119 -2.04 -6.18 -10.32
N ALA A 120 -1.92 -4.85 -10.23
CA ALA A 120 -1.70 -4.15 -8.96
C ALA A 120 -2.87 -4.36 -8.00
N ILE A 121 -4.10 -4.15 -8.47
CA ILE A 121 -5.32 -4.35 -7.68
C ILE A 121 -5.45 -5.81 -7.23
N HIS A 122 -5.24 -6.76 -8.16
CA HIS A 122 -5.33 -8.17 -7.83
C HIS A 122 -4.30 -8.59 -6.78
N LYS A 123 -3.03 -8.20 -6.95
CA LYS A 123 -1.95 -8.48 -6.01
C LYS A 123 -2.22 -7.85 -4.65
N HIS A 124 -2.63 -6.59 -4.63
CA HIS A 124 -2.97 -5.88 -3.40
C HIS A 124 -4.10 -6.57 -2.63
N ARG A 125 -5.15 -7.03 -3.32
CA ARG A 125 -6.25 -7.77 -2.71
C ARG A 125 -5.80 -9.09 -2.10
N ILE A 126 -4.93 -9.84 -2.78
CA ILE A 126 -4.37 -11.10 -2.25
C ILE A 126 -3.54 -10.83 -1.00
N GLU A 127 -2.67 -9.83 -1.05
CA GLU A 127 -1.79 -9.47 0.07
C GLU A 127 -2.60 -9.04 1.30
N ARG A 128 -3.59 -8.16 1.13
CA ARG A 128 -4.51 -7.77 2.19
C ARG A 128 -5.27 -8.95 2.79
N LYS A 129 -5.70 -9.90 1.95
CA LYS A 129 -6.37 -11.10 2.40
C LYS A 129 -5.44 -11.99 3.22
N LEU A 130 -4.21 -12.19 2.76
CA LEU A 130 -3.21 -13.00 3.47
C LEU A 130 -2.83 -12.38 4.83
N VAL A 131 -2.65 -11.06 4.87
CA VAL A 131 -2.42 -10.32 6.12
C VAL A 131 -3.57 -10.55 7.10
N ALA A 132 -4.81 -10.33 6.67
CA ALA A 132 -5.98 -10.52 7.52
C ALA A 132 -6.14 -11.97 8.01
N GLU A 133 -5.89 -12.97 7.15
CA GLU A 133 -5.91 -14.38 7.54
C GLU A 133 -4.83 -14.71 8.57
N THR A 134 -3.64 -14.13 8.41
CA THR A 134 -2.51 -14.31 9.35
C THR A 134 -2.82 -13.67 10.70
N GLU A 135 -3.35 -12.43 10.72
CA GLU A 135 -3.76 -11.75 11.95
C GLU A 135 -4.84 -12.54 12.70
N ASN A 136 -5.84 -13.06 11.99
CA ASN A 136 -6.89 -13.88 12.57
C ASN A 136 -6.35 -15.19 13.16
N ALA A 137 -5.43 -15.87 12.46
CA ALA A 137 -4.81 -17.09 12.94
C ALA A 137 -3.97 -16.83 14.22
N LEU A 138 -3.20 -15.74 14.24
CA LEU A 138 -2.42 -15.34 15.42
C LEU A 138 -3.32 -15.02 16.61
N ALA A 139 -4.37 -14.23 16.40
CA ALA A 139 -5.34 -13.90 17.45
C ALA A 139 -5.97 -15.16 18.05
N ALA A 140 -6.32 -16.15 17.23
CA ALA A 140 -6.86 -17.43 17.70
C ALA A 140 -5.85 -18.25 18.53
N ILE A 141 -4.58 -18.29 18.12
CA ILE A 141 -3.51 -18.98 18.84
C ILE A 141 -3.26 -18.33 20.20
N ILE A 142 -3.16 -16.99 20.23
CA ILE A 142 -2.93 -16.22 21.46
C ILE A 142 -4.10 -16.40 22.41
N GLY A 143 -5.34 -16.24 21.94
CA GLY A 143 -6.53 -16.42 22.76
C GLY A 143 -6.63 -17.83 23.34
N SER A 144 -6.28 -18.86 22.55
CA SER A 144 -6.24 -20.24 23.05
C SER A 144 -5.18 -20.40 24.15
N ALA A 145 -3.97 -19.86 23.93
CA ALA A 145 -2.89 -19.93 24.92
C ALA A 145 -3.25 -19.20 26.23
N GLU A 146 -3.92 -18.05 26.15
CA GLU A 146 -4.39 -17.31 27.33
C GLU A 146 -5.42 -18.13 28.14
N VAL A 147 -6.41 -18.76 27.49
CA VAL A 147 -7.40 -19.62 28.15
C VAL A 147 -6.73 -20.80 28.86
N PHE A 148 -5.80 -21.50 28.20
CA PHE A 148 -5.07 -22.62 28.81
C PHE A 148 -4.26 -22.19 30.03
N LEU A 149 -3.69 -20.98 30.00
CA LEU A 149 -2.93 -20.44 31.13
C LEU A 149 -3.86 -20.01 32.26
N GLU A 150 -5.03 -19.46 31.99
CA GLU A 150 -6.03 -19.11 33.02
C GLU A 150 -6.66 -20.35 33.70
N GLU A 151 -6.95 -21.40 32.93
CA GLU A 151 -7.53 -22.65 33.46
C GLU A 151 -6.51 -23.51 34.24
N GLY A 152 -5.21 -23.39 33.91
CA GLY A 152 -4.12 -24.13 34.55
C GLY A 152 -3.34 -23.36 35.62
N ALA A 153 -3.56 -22.04 35.75
CA ALA A 153 -2.81 -21.20 36.68
C ALA A 153 -3.30 -21.34 38.12
N ASP A 154 -2.40 -21.71 39.01
CA ASP A 154 -2.45 -21.20 40.37
C ASP A 154 -2.07 -19.70 40.31
N LYS A 155 -2.96 -18.79 40.72
CA LYS A 155 -2.80 -17.32 40.56
C LYS A 155 -1.60 -16.74 41.32
N HIS A 156 -0.90 -17.56 42.09
CA HIS A 156 0.31 -17.21 42.83
C HIS A 156 1.61 -17.74 42.18
N ASP A 157 1.54 -18.47 41.06
CA ASP A 157 2.74 -18.95 40.38
C ASP A 157 3.39 -17.87 39.49
N SER A 158 4.54 -17.39 39.96
CA SER A 158 5.38 -16.41 39.26
C SER A 158 5.87 -16.90 37.90
N GLU A 159 5.98 -18.22 37.70
CA GLU A 159 6.44 -18.79 36.43
C GLU A 159 5.33 -18.74 35.37
N THR A 160 4.08 -19.03 35.73
CA THR A 160 2.92 -18.94 34.84
C THR A 160 2.69 -17.51 34.35
N LEU A 161 2.79 -16.51 35.22
CA LEU A 161 2.69 -15.08 34.83
C LEU A 161 3.78 -14.67 33.82
N ARG A 162 5.03 -15.12 34.03
CA ARG A 162 6.12 -14.85 33.07
C ARG A 162 5.88 -15.48 31.70
N ARG A 163 5.27 -16.67 31.64
CA ARG A 163 4.92 -17.34 30.37
C ARG A 163 3.82 -16.59 29.62
N ILE A 164 2.80 -16.08 30.32
CA ILE A 164 1.75 -15.24 29.71
C ILE A 164 2.35 -13.96 29.12
N GLU A 165 3.20 -13.25 29.88
CA GLU A 165 3.85 -12.02 29.40
C GLU A 165 4.75 -12.28 28.18
N ALA A 166 5.50 -13.38 28.16
CA ALA A 166 6.34 -13.75 27.03
C ALA A 166 5.53 -14.00 25.74
N ILE A 167 4.37 -14.66 25.85
CA ILE A 167 3.47 -14.90 24.70
C ILE A 167 2.87 -13.58 24.19
N ARG A 168 2.41 -12.70 25.10
CA ARG A 168 1.91 -11.37 24.72
C ARG A 168 2.98 -10.52 24.02
N HIS A 169 4.21 -10.57 24.51
CA HIS A 169 5.30 -9.83 23.89
C HIS A 169 5.66 -10.40 22.51
N ALA A 170 5.74 -11.72 22.37
CA ALA A 170 5.95 -12.36 21.07
C ALA A 170 4.83 -12.03 20.06
N ALA A 171 3.57 -12.03 20.53
CA ALA A 171 2.42 -11.64 19.73
C ALA A 171 2.53 -10.19 19.23
N MET A 172 2.97 -9.26 20.09
CA MET A 172 3.16 -7.86 19.72
C MET A 172 4.23 -7.70 18.62
N ILE A 173 5.37 -8.38 18.77
CA ILE A 173 6.45 -8.37 17.75
C ILE A 173 5.95 -8.89 16.40
N ILE A 174 5.19 -9.98 16.40
CA ILE A 174 4.65 -10.55 15.16
C ILE A 174 3.66 -9.57 14.51
N LYS A 175 2.80 -8.92 15.31
CA LYS A 175 1.85 -7.94 14.82
C LYS A 175 2.57 -6.75 14.15
N ASP A 176 3.57 -6.19 14.81
CA ASP A 176 4.36 -5.08 14.25
C ASP A 176 5.07 -5.49 12.95
N THR A 177 5.57 -6.73 12.88
CA THR A 177 6.21 -7.27 11.66
C THR A 177 5.22 -7.38 10.50
N ILE A 178 3.96 -7.73 10.77
CA ILE A 178 2.91 -7.85 9.74
C ILE A 178 2.48 -6.48 9.23
N GLU A 179 2.39 -5.47 10.09
CA GLU A 179 2.06 -4.08 9.70
C GLU A 179 3.14 -3.44 8.81
N GLU A 180 4.38 -3.94 8.85
CA GLU A 180 5.50 -3.46 8.02
C GLU A 180 5.61 -4.11 6.62
N LEU A 181 4.90 -5.22 6.39
CA LEU A 181 4.88 -5.93 5.09
C LEU A 181 4.14 -5.09 4.04
#